data_AF-A0A1B2ETU4-F1
#
_entry.id   AF-A0A1B2ETU4-F1
#
_cell.length_a   1.000
_cell.length_b   1.000
_cell.length_c   1.000
_cell.angle_alpha   90.00
_cell.angle_beta   90.00
_cell.angle_gamma   90.00
#
_symmetry.space_group_name_H-M   'P 1'
#
loop_
_entity.id
_entity.type
_entity.pdbx_description
1 polymer ?
#
loop_
_entity_poly.entity_id
_entity_poly.type
_entity_poly.pdbx_seq_one_letter_code
_entity_poly.pdbx_strand_id
1 'polypeptide(L)'
;MTYQLIQLAPGAYDLLLHDELMGSVVRVKTKQGATWYAELLEDLPADRRPAPFLDIEHDFPSLEALCGWLGDAKVQTNNRHSDAFER
;
A
#
# COMPACT_ATOMS: atom_id res chain seq x y z
N MET A 1 3.85 -12.84 -7.85
CA MET A 1 4.38 -11.83 -6.91
C MET A 1 3.30 -11.55 -5.90
N THR A 2 3.55 -11.72 -4.61
CA THR A 2 2.54 -11.45 -3.58
C THR A 2 2.94 -10.19 -2.85
N TYR A 3 2.28 -9.09 -3.20
CA TYR A 3 2.44 -7.85 -2.47
C TYR A 3 1.68 -7.90 -1.15
N GLN A 4 2.23 -7.22 -0.16
CA GLN A 4 1.66 -7.09 1.17
C GLN A 4 1.63 -5.61 1.53
N LEU A 5 0.52 -5.18 2.13
CA LEU A 5 0.34 -3.81 2.60
C LEU A 5 0.25 -3.82 4.12
N ILE A 6 1.26 -3.29 4.80
CA ILE A 6 1.28 -3.23 6.27
C ILE A 6 0.81 -1.86 6.71
N GLN A 7 -0.30 -1.78 7.43
CA GLN A 7 -0.83 -0.51 7.90
C GLN A 7 0.05 0.09 9.01
N LEU A 8 0.68 1.23 8.69
CA LEU A 8 1.41 2.05 9.66
C LEU A 8 0.47 3.02 10.39
N ALA A 9 -0.46 3.61 9.64
CA ALA A 9 -1.45 4.55 10.17
C ALA A 9 -2.76 4.47 9.37
N PRO A 10 -3.87 5.04 9.87
CA PRO A 10 -5.10 5.17 9.10
C PRO A 10 -4.88 5.98 7.81
N GLY A 11 -4.73 5.27 6.69
CA GLY A 11 -4.43 5.89 5.39
C GLY A 11 -2.94 5.93 5.05
N ALA A 12 -2.06 5.22 5.75
CA ALA A 12 -0.67 5.03 5.36
C ALA A 12 -0.28 3.56 5.56
N TYR A 13 0.27 2.94 4.52
CA TYR A 13 0.63 1.54 4.49
C TYR A 13 2.03 1.39 3.89
N ASP A 14 2.83 0.47 4.39
CA ASP A 14 4.06 0.04 3.73
C ASP A 14 3.73 -1.01 2.68
N LEU A 15 4.34 -0.90 1.52
CA LEU A 15 4.27 -1.87 0.44
C LEU A 15 5.47 -2.80 0.51
N LEU A 16 5.21 -4.07 0.81
CA LEU A 16 6.22 -5.11 0.86
C LEU A 16 6.03 -6.09 -0.30
N LEU A 17 7.14 -6.53 -0.90
CA LEU A 17 7.19 -7.60 -1.88
C LEU A 17 8.20 -8.64 -1.41
N HIS A 18 7.75 -9.86 -1.13
CA HIS A 18 8.61 -10.90 -0.54
C HIS A 18 9.36 -10.42 0.73
N ASP A 19 8.66 -9.70 1.60
CA ASP A 19 9.19 -9.10 2.84
C ASP A 19 10.22 -7.97 2.65
N GLU A 20 10.47 -7.55 1.40
CA GLU A 20 11.27 -6.38 1.07
C GLU A 20 10.37 -5.13 0.96
N LEU A 21 10.74 -4.04 1.64
CA LEU A 21 10.02 -2.78 1.56
C LEU A 21 10.25 -2.14 0.20
N MET A 22 9.26 -2.20 -0.68
CA MET A 22 9.32 -1.61 -2.02
C MET A 22 8.88 -0.15 -2.03
N GLY A 23 7.99 0.23 -1.10
CA GLY A 23 7.34 1.53 -1.17
C GLY A 23 6.35 1.78 -0.05
N SER A 24 5.54 2.79 -0.23
CA SER A 24 4.45 3.15 0.67
C SER A 24 3.19 3.48 -0.11
N VAL A 25 2.05 3.32 0.55
CA VAL A 25 0.74 3.65 0.03
C VAL A 25 0.10 4.65 0.97
N VAL A 26 -0.20 5.84 0.45
CA VAL A 26 -0.77 6.94 1.23
C VAL A 26 -2.15 7.32 0.72
N ARG A 27 -3.07 7.59 1.64
CA ARG A 27 -4.41 8.07 1.36
C ARG A 27 -4.46 9.57 1.57
N VAL A 28 -4.62 10.30 0.49
CA VAL A 28 -4.80 11.75 0.51
C VAL A 28 -6.29 12.06 0.43
N LYS A 29 -6.81 12.80 1.43
CA LYS A 29 -8.18 13.31 1.39
C LYS A 29 -8.20 14.62 0.61
N THR A 30 -8.95 14.66 -0.48
CA THR A 30 -9.16 15.85 -1.30
C THR A 30 -10.58 16.40 -1.10
N LYS A 31 -10.87 17.58 -1.63
CA LYS A 31 -12.23 18.15 -1.58
C LYS A 31 -13.27 17.30 -2.33
N GLN A 32 -12.82 16.41 -3.21
CA GLN A 32 -13.66 15.57 -4.08
C GLN A 32 -13.78 14.12 -3.58
N GLY A 33 -12.99 13.72 -2.57
CA GLY A 33 -13.00 12.36 -2.06
C GLY A 33 -11.70 11.97 -1.37
N ALA A 34 -11.31 10.70 -1.47
CA ALA A 34 -10.01 10.23 -1.06
C ALA A 34 -9.32 9.55 -2.24
N THR A 35 -8.09 9.96 -2.51
CA THR A 35 -7.23 9.35 -3.52
C THR A 35 -6.13 8.58 -2.81
N TRP A 36 -5.79 7.41 -3.35
CA TRP A 36 -4.74 6.55 -2.85
C TRP A 36 -3.55 6.66 -3.78
N TYR A 37 -2.36 6.87 -3.23
CA TYR A 37 -1.13 6.96 -3.99
C TYR A 37 -0.24 5.80 -3.58
N ALA A 38 0.22 5.02 -4.54
CA ALA A 38 1.26 4.01 -4.35
C ALA A 38 2.58 4.60 -4.82
N GLU A 39 3.53 4.78 -3.91
CA GLU A 39 4.84 5.35 -4.18
C GLU A 39 5.94 4.32 -3.88
N LEU A 40 6.88 4.13 -4.81
CA LEU A 40 8.09 3.34 -4.55
C LEU A 40 9.09 4.14 -3.71
N LEU A 41 9.72 3.48 -2.73
CA LEU A 41 10.70 4.12 -1.85
C LEU A 41 12.00 4.45 -2.58
N GLU A 42 12.39 3.57 -3.51
CA GLU A 42 13.58 3.72 -4.33
C GLU A 42 13.20 4.13 -5.75
N ASP A 43 13.93 5.11 -6.31
CA ASP A 43 13.93 5.41 -7.74
C ASP A 43 14.67 4.29 -8.49
N LEU A 44 14.07 3.10 -8.47
CA LEU A 44 14.60 1.95 -9.17
C LEU A 44 14.53 2.22 -10.67
N PRO A 45 15.59 1.90 -11.44
CA PRO A 45 15.52 1.94 -12.89
C PRO A 45 14.42 1.01 -13.38
N ALA A 46 13.79 1.33 -14.51
CA ALA A 46 12.62 0.62 -15.04
C ALA A 46 12.80 -0.91 -15.11
N ASP A 47 14.01 -1.39 -15.45
CA ASP A 47 14.36 -2.83 -15.48
C ASP A 47 14.34 -3.54 -14.12
N ARG A 48 14.36 -2.79 -13.01
CA ARG A 48 14.29 -3.32 -11.63
C ARG A 48 12.99 -3.00 -10.94
N ARG A 49 12.10 -2.22 -11.56
CA ARG A 49 10.78 -1.93 -10.97
C ARG A 49 9.95 -3.20 -10.93
N PRO A 50 9.33 -3.51 -9.79
CA PRO A 50 8.52 -4.70 -9.69
C PRO A 50 7.20 -4.46 -10.46
N ALA A 51 6.86 -5.35 -11.39
CA ALA A 51 5.59 -5.27 -12.11
C ALA A 51 4.42 -5.34 -11.11
N PRO A 52 3.46 -4.40 -11.14
CA PRO A 52 3.07 -3.56 -12.29
C PRO A 52 3.59 -2.10 -12.30
N PHE A 53 4.54 -1.71 -11.46
CA PHE A 53 4.99 -0.31 -11.39
C PHE A 53 5.68 0.15 -12.67
N LEU A 54 5.04 1.07 -13.38
CA LEU A 54 5.61 1.76 -14.55
C LEU A 54 6.31 3.07 -14.15
N ASP A 55 5.82 3.70 -13.09
CA ASP A 55 6.28 4.97 -12.53
C ASP A 55 6.50 4.82 -11.03
N ILE A 56 7.17 5.80 -10.43
CA ILE A 56 7.47 5.81 -8.99
C ILE A 56 6.18 6.01 -8.20
N GLU A 57 5.27 6.86 -8.67
CA GLU A 57 3.98 7.16 -8.06
C GLU A 57 2.84 6.74 -8.99
N HIS A 58 1.80 6.11 -8.43
CA HIS A 58 0.54 5.80 -9.12
C HIS A 58 -0.65 6.17 -8.25
N ASP A 59 -1.63 6.88 -8.81
CA ASP A 59 -2.85 7.26 -8.12
C ASP A 59 -4.02 6.32 -8.42
N PHE A 60 -4.84 6.08 -7.40
CA PHE A 60 -5.99 5.18 -7.43
C PHE A 60 -7.18 5.80 -6.71
N PRO A 61 -8.41 5.54 -7.19
CA PRO A 61 -9.62 6.04 -6.54
C PRO A 61 -9.98 5.27 -5.25
N SER A 62 -9.47 4.05 -5.05
CA SER A 62 -9.76 3.21 -3.88
C SER A 62 -8.61 2.25 -3.55
N LEU A 63 -8.56 1.82 -2.29
CA LEU A 63 -7.58 0.82 -1.84
C LEU A 63 -7.80 -0.53 -2.55
N GLU A 64 -9.06 -0.92 -2.79
CA GLU A 64 -9.39 -2.16 -3.50
C GLU A 64 -8.87 -2.15 -4.94
N ALA A 65 -8.99 -1.02 -5.66
CA ALA A 65 -8.45 -0.87 -7.00
C ALA A 65 -6.91 -0.99 -6.99
N LEU A 66 -6.26 -0.37 -6.01
CA LEU A 66 -4.82 -0.48 -5.79
C LEU A 66 -4.41 -1.93 -5.48
N CYS A 67 -5.10 -2.63 -4.58
CA CYS A 67 -4.81 -4.03 -4.24
C CYS A 67 -4.98 -4.95 -5.45
N GLY A 68 -6.04 -4.75 -6.24
CA GLY A 68 -6.26 -5.51 -7.47
C GLY A 68 -5.18 -5.24 -8.52
N TRP A 69 -4.74 -3.99 -8.65
CA TRP A 69 -3.62 -3.63 -9.52
C TRP A 69 -2.33 -4.33 -9.10
N LEU A 70 -2.02 -4.34 -7.80
CA LEU A 70 -0.90 -5.10 -7.22
C LEU A 70 -1.07 -6.63 -7.31
N GLY A 71 -2.15 -7.15 -7.89
CA GLY A 71 -2.38 -8.59 -8.01
C GLY A 71 -2.87 -9.23 -6.72
N ASP A 72 -3.92 -8.67 -6.12
CA ASP A 72 -4.54 -9.12 -4.87
C ASP A 72 -3.61 -8.98 -3.65
N ALA A 73 -3.04 -7.78 -3.49
CA ALA A 73 -2.18 -7.48 -2.34
C ALA A 73 -2.91 -7.70 -1.01
N LYS A 74 -2.25 -8.41 -0.09
CA LYS A 74 -2.81 -8.68 1.24
C LYS A 74 -2.63 -7.47 2.13
N VAL A 75 -3.73 -6.88 2.58
CA VAL A 75 -3.71 -5.78 3.54
C VAL A 75 -3.67 -6.34 4.96
N GLN A 76 -2.55 -6.14 5.64
CA GLN A 76 -2.40 -6.34 7.07
C GLN A 76 -2.67 -5.01 7.78
N THR A 77 -3.90 -4.83 8.26
CA THR A 77 -4.19 -3.75 9.18
C THR A 77 -3.58 -4.12 10.53
N ASN A 78 -2.76 -3.25 11.11
CA ASN A 78 -2.32 -3.37 12.49
C ASN A 78 -3.49 -2.94 13.39
N ASN A 79 -4.64 -3.60 13.22
CA ASN A 79 -5.75 -3.47 14.14
C ASN A 79 -5.36 -4.26 15.39
N ARG A 80 -4.45 -3.67 16.19
CA ARG A 80 -4.44 -3.88 17.63
C ARG A 80 -5.71 -3.23 18.19
N HIS A 81 -6.86 -3.73 17.76
CA HIS A 81 -8.03 -3.72 18.62
C HIS A 81 -7.71 -4.78 19.67
N SER A 82 -7.16 -4.32 20.78
CA SER A 82 -7.63 -4.68 22.11
C SER A 82 -8.48 -5.96 22.15
N ASP A 83 -7.85 -7.13 22.28
CA ASP A 83 -8.39 -8.15 23.18
C ASP A 83 -8.25 -7.61 24.61
N ALA A 84 -9.12 -6.66 24.95
CA ALA A 84 -9.50 -6.45 26.33
C ALA A 84 -10.54 -7.53 26.64
N PHE A 85 -10.11 -8.58 27.33
CA PHE A 85 -11.01 -9.28 28.23
C PHE A 85 -10.52 -9.03 29.65
N GLU A 86 -11.15 -8.03 30.29
CA GLU A 86 -11.29 -7.99 31.74
C GLU A 86 -11.75 -9.36 32.23
N ARG A 87 -11.01 -9.96 33.18
CA ARG A 87 -11.54 -10.62 34.39
C ARG A 87 -10.46 -10.70 35.46
#